data_AF-E6WK46-F1
#
_entry.id   AF-E6WK46-F1
#
_cell.length_a   1.000
_cell.length_b   1.000
_cell.length_c   1.000
_cell.angle_alpha   90.00
_cell.angle_beta   90.00
_cell.angle_gamma   90.00
#
_symmetry.space_group_name_H-M   'P 1'
#
loop_
_entity.id
_entity.type
_entity.pdbx_description
1 polymer ?
#
loop_
_entity_poly.entity_id
_entity_poly.type
_entity_poly.pdbx_seq_one_letter_code
_entity_poly.pdbx_strand_id
1 'polypeptide(L)'
;MNNDVPLKFYDIVDEYEAEAAKPVSESERDALARYFQLLITRLMNNEEISEQAQQEMASEAGIEALRIDEIATFLNQWGNE
;
A
#
# COMPACT_ATOMS: atom_id res chain seq x y z
N MET A 1 6.16 20.91 -9.26
CA MET A 1 6.44 19.81 -8.31
C MET A 1 5.18 19.00 -8.28
N ASN A 2 5.11 17.95 -9.10
CA ASN A 2 3.96 17.07 -9.09
C ASN A 2 4.13 16.14 -7.89
N ASN A 3 3.18 16.19 -6.96
CA ASN A 3 3.03 15.19 -5.90
C ASN A 3 2.39 13.91 -6.49
N ASP A 4 2.82 13.51 -7.69
CA ASP A 4 2.29 12.34 -8.37
C ASP A 4 3.03 11.10 -7.87
N VAL A 5 2.25 10.10 -7.48
CA VAL A 5 2.77 8.78 -7.11
C VAL A 5 3.43 8.14 -8.34
N PRO A 6 4.68 7.66 -8.25
CA PRO A 6 5.33 6.97 -9.37
C PRO A 6 4.52 5.79 -9.90
N LEU A 7 4.47 5.63 -11.24
CA LEU A 7 3.68 4.58 -11.92
C LEU A 7 3.94 3.16 -11.38
N LYS A 8 5.18 2.86 -10.97
CA LYS A 8 5.54 1.56 -10.38
C LYS A 8 4.68 1.17 -9.17
N PHE A 9 4.13 2.13 -8.43
CA PHE A 9 3.26 1.82 -7.29
C PHE A 9 1.84 1.51 -7.74
N TYR A 10 1.40 2.03 -8.89
CA TYR A 10 0.13 1.63 -9.50
C TYR A 10 0.22 0.20 -10.07
N ASP A 11 1.37 -0.21 -10.58
CA ASP A 11 1.58 -1.60 -11.01
C ASP A 11 1.39 -2.57 -9.82
N ILE A 12 1.89 -2.20 -8.62
CA ILE A 12 1.70 -2.97 -7.38
C ILE A 12 0.23 -2.95 -6.93
N VAL A 13 -0.48 -1.83 -7.12
CA VAL A 13 -1.93 -1.79 -6.86
C VAL A 13 -2.69 -2.73 -7.79
N ASP A 14 -2.31 -2.84 -9.06
CA ASP A 14 -2.93 -3.78 -10.00
C ASP A 14 -2.68 -5.24 -9.58
N GLU A 15 -1.47 -5.56 -9.11
CA GLU A 15 -1.14 -6.88 -8.55
C GLU A 15 -1.97 -7.18 -7.29
N TYR A 16 -2.02 -6.23 -6.35
CA TYR A 16 -2.83 -6.35 -5.15
C TYR A 16 -4.32 -6.49 -5.48
N GLU A 17 -4.85 -5.72 -6.43
CA GLU A 17 -6.26 -5.77 -6.84
C GLU A 17 -6.65 -7.16 -7.39
N ALA A 18 -5.74 -7.82 -8.10
CA ALA A 18 -5.96 -9.17 -8.63
C ALA A 18 -6.11 -10.23 -7.52
N GLU A 19 -5.50 -10.00 -6.36
CA GLU A 19 -5.52 -10.91 -5.20
C GLU A 19 -6.49 -10.49 -4.11
N ALA A 20 -6.90 -9.21 -4.10
CA ALA A 20 -7.73 -8.64 -3.07
C ALA A 20 -9.13 -9.28 -3.05
N ALA A 21 -9.61 -9.58 -1.85
CA ALA A 21 -10.96 -10.15 -1.69
C ALA A 21 -12.06 -9.14 -2.03
N LYS A 22 -11.79 -7.85 -1.81
CA LYS A 22 -12.69 -6.75 -2.19
C LYS A 22 -12.13 -6.00 -3.39
N PRO A 23 -12.95 -5.76 -4.44
CA PRO A 23 -12.55 -4.94 -5.57
C PRO A 23 -12.01 -3.59 -5.12
N VAL A 24 -10.98 -3.10 -5.80
CA VAL A 24 -10.43 -1.76 -5.59
C VAL A 24 -11.22 -0.78 -6.44
N SER A 25 -11.70 0.30 -5.84
CA SER A 25 -12.39 1.36 -6.60
C SER A 25 -11.37 2.30 -7.26
N GLU A 26 -11.78 2.98 -8.33
CA GLU A 26 -10.93 4.00 -8.98
C GLU A 26 -10.51 5.12 -8.01
N SER A 27 -11.39 5.48 -7.07
CA SER A 27 -11.10 6.44 -6.00
C SER A 27 -10.12 5.92 -4.94
N GLU A 28 -10.07 4.60 -4.73
CA GLU A 28 -9.18 3.94 -3.77
C GLU A 28 -7.80 3.66 -4.39
N ARG A 29 -7.72 3.54 -5.72
CA ARG A 29 -6.50 3.20 -6.45
C ARG A 29 -5.34 4.15 -6.18
N ASP A 30 -5.57 5.46 -6.21
CA ASP A 30 -4.53 6.47 -5.92
C ASP A 30 -4.14 6.46 -4.43
N ALA A 31 -5.12 6.31 -3.54
CA ALA A 31 -4.87 6.15 -2.10
C ALA A 31 -3.99 4.91 -1.81
N LEU A 32 -4.24 3.78 -2.49
CA LEU A 32 -3.44 2.57 -2.33
C LEU A 32 -2.04 2.77 -2.88
N ALA A 33 -1.91 3.42 -4.05
CA ALA A 33 -0.61 3.71 -4.63
C ALA A 33 0.24 4.59 -3.68
N ARG A 34 -0.36 5.60 -3.04
CA ARG A 34 0.29 6.39 -1.98
C ARG A 34 0.69 5.53 -0.79
N TYR A 35 -0.20 4.66 -0.33
CA TYR A 35 0.06 3.80 0.81
C TYR A 35 1.19 2.80 0.55
N PHE A 36 1.21 2.14 -0.61
CA PHE A 36 2.31 1.29 -1.05
C PHE A 36 3.61 2.06 -1.18
N GLN A 37 3.58 3.28 -1.71
CA GLN A 37 4.75 4.15 -1.74
C GLN A 37 5.33 4.37 -0.34
N LEU A 38 4.49 4.69 0.66
CA LEU A 38 4.93 4.90 2.03
C LEU A 38 5.53 3.63 2.65
N LEU A 39 4.83 2.50 2.53
CA LEU A 39 5.28 1.20 3.06
C LEU A 39 6.62 0.77 2.45
N ILE A 40 6.68 0.71 1.12
CA ILE A 40 7.87 0.22 0.40
C ILE A 40 9.05 1.15 0.63
N THR A 41 8.83 2.46 0.70
CA THR A 41 9.92 3.41 1.02
C THR A 41 10.53 3.11 2.39
N ARG A 42 9.70 2.85 3.41
CA ARG A 42 10.19 2.45 4.75
C ARG A 42 10.92 1.11 4.73
N LEU A 43 10.36 0.10 4.05
CA LEU A 43 11.01 -1.21 3.89
C LEU A 43 12.38 -1.09 3.20
N MET A 44 12.48 -0.29 2.13
CA MET A 44 13.76 -0.04 1.43
C MET A 44 14.79 0.68 2.32
N ASN A 45 14.34 1.46 3.29
CA ASN A 45 15.20 2.10 4.29
C ASN A 45 15.57 1.18 5.47
N ASN A 46 15.11 -0.09 5.47
CA ASN A 46 15.21 -1.03 6.58
C ASN A 46 14.54 -0.51 7.87
N GLU A 47 13.50 0.30 7.74
CA GLU A 47 12.72 0.79 8.87
C GLU A 47 11.68 -0.26 9.29
N GLU A 48 11.61 -0.54 10.59
CA GLU A 48 10.54 -1.38 11.14
C GLU A 48 9.20 -0.67 10.94
N ILE A 49 8.20 -1.43 10.48
CA ILE A 49 6.84 -0.92 10.30
C ILE A 49 5.96 -1.54 11.38
N SER A 50 5.76 -0.80 12.47
CA SER A 50 4.83 -1.19 13.52
C SER A 50 3.38 -1.06 13.05
N GLU A 51 2.46 -1.75 13.72
CA GLU A 51 1.01 -1.64 13.47
C GLU A 51 0.53 -0.18 13.55
N GLN A 52 0.99 0.57 14.55
CA GLN A 52 0.68 2.00 14.67
C GLN A 52 1.16 2.79 13.45
N ALA A 53 2.38 2.53 13.00
CA ALA A 53 2.94 3.20 11.82
C ALA A 53 2.12 2.88 10.55
N GLN A 54 1.63 1.64 10.41
CA GLN A 54 0.74 1.24 9.31
C GLN A 54 -0.60 1.98 9.38
N GLN A 55 -1.20 2.12 10.57
CA GLN A 55 -2.46 2.84 10.77
C GLN A 55 -2.33 4.34 10.47
N GLU A 56 -1.23 4.96 10.90
CA GLU A 56 -0.94 6.38 10.61
C GLU A 56 -0.79 6.61 9.10
N MET A 57 -0.01 5.77 8.41
CA MET A 57 0.16 5.86 6.95
C MET A 57 -1.14 5.58 6.19
N ALA A 58 -1.96 4.64 6.66
CA ALA A 58 -3.25 4.36 6.04
C ALA A 58 -4.19 5.56 6.18
N SER A 59 -4.20 6.19 7.37
CA SER A 59 -4.97 7.41 7.62
C SER A 59 -4.49 8.58 6.75
N GLU A 60 -3.19 8.73 6.57
CA GLU A 60 -2.59 9.75 5.69
C GLU A 60 -2.96 9.53 4.22
N ALA A 61 -2.94 8.28 3.77
CA ALA A 61 -3.29 7.91 2.39
C ALA A 61 -4.80 7.90 2.13
N GLY A 62 -5.64 7.88 3.17
CA GLY A 62 -7.10 7.77 3.05
C GLY A 62 -7.59 6.33 2.83
N ILE A 63 -6.87 5.34 3.34
CA ILE A 63 -7.16 3.91 3.22
C ILE A 63 -7.95 3.42 4.43
N GLU A 64 -8.94 2.56 4.17
CA GLU A 64 -9.69 1.89 5.23
C GLU A 64 -8.79 0.95 6.05
N ALA A 65 -8.94 0.98 7.38
CA ALA A 65 -8.15 0.12 8.27
C ALA A 65 -8.27 -1.38 7.94
N LEU A 66 -9.40 -1.81 7.37
CA LEU A 66 -9.64 -3.18 6.92
C LEU A 66 -8.68 -3.65 5.81
N ARG A 67 -8.08 -2.71 5.06
CA ARG A 67 -7.10 -3.01 4.01
C ARG A 67 -5.70 -3.25 4.57
N ILE A 68 -5.40 -2.77 5.79
CA ILE A 68 -4.06 -2.81 6.37
C ILE A 68 -3.57 -4.26 6.52
N ASP A 69 -4.35 -5.11 7.18
CA ASP A 69 -3.98 -6.52 7.43
C ASP A 69 -3.84 -7.31 6.11
N GLU A 70 -4.72 -7.04 5.15
CA GLU A 70 -4.69 -7.66 3.82
C GLU A 70 -3.44 -7.25 3.05
N ILE A 71 -3.11 -5.96 3.06
CA ILE A 71 -1.91 -5.41 2.40
C ILE A 71 -0.63 -5.90 3.08
N ALA A 72 -0.61 -5.99 4.42
CA ALA A 72 0.52 -6.56 5.14
C ALA A 72 0.74 -8.04 4.76
N THR A 73 -0.34 -8.80 4.59
CA THR A 73 -0.26 -10.20 4.13
C THR A 73 0.25 -10.29 2.69
N PHE A 74 -0.29 -9.46 1.79
CA PHE A 74 0.16 -9.35 0.40
C PHE A 74 1.65 -9.03 0.29
N LEU A 75 2.13 -7.98 0.98
CA LEU A 75 3.54 -7.58 0.93
C LEU A 75 4.49 -8.64 1.50
N ASN A 76 4.06 -9.40 2.51
CA ASN A 76 4.82 -10.54 3.02
C ASN A 76 4.95 -11.66 1.99
N GLN A 77 4.00 -11.83 1.08
CA GLN A 77 4.06 -12.83 0.00
C GLN A 77 4.88 -12.29 -1.17
N TRP A 78 4.58 -11.07 -1.61
CA TRP A 78 5.25 -10.37 -2.72
C TRP A 78 6.77 -10.24 -2.51
N GLY A 79 7.22 -9.97 -1.28
CA GLY A 79 8.66 -9.89 -0.97
C GLY A 79 9.39 -11.24 -0.91
N ASN A 80 8.66 -12.36 -0.98
CA ASN A 80 9.20 -13.73 -0.90
C ASN A 80 9.09 -14.51 -2.24
N GLU A 81 8.54 -13.90 -3.29
CA GLU A 81 8.57 -14.43 -4.66
C GLU A 81 9.91 -14.17 -5.37
#